data_AF-A0A4R9IAX4-F1
#
_entry.id   AF-A0A4R9IAX4-F1
#
_cell.length_a   1.000
_cell.length_b   1.000
_cell.length_c   1.000
_cell.angle_alpha   90.00
_cell.angle_beta   90.00
_cell.angle_gamma   90.00
#
_symmetry.space_group_name_H-M   'P 1'
#
loop_
_entity.id
_entity.type
_entity.pdbx_description
1 polymer ?
#
loop_
_entity_poly.entity_id
_entity_poly.type
_entity_poly.pdbx_seq_one_letter_code
_entity_poly.pdbx_strand_id
1 'polypeptide(L)'
;MLLGAYALLANNCTNGSGIWARDLTTNSSVCVTVDLVISGTNVEVYKERSLSLSYDLIKFGRDFDSITFPKLISTFGAPSDIDGNGKVKILVMDIRDGATANSAYVAGYFDPVNYFPDIIISRLRSNYAEVLYLDGKELIAALTYDPNAFASTAAHEFQHLLRYPRMRAANQTDELWINEGTSEVASDIAGYGPQNSRMDCYSGVNDSRCPDGINGVSLLDWDSTSNDVLKQYSFAYVFMRYLYDISGTNDTQRQNFFKETVIGESGTRANSTGNLISLFRNTTYAPNFDASLLGNGNSDVFFRTYALLSAQSFLGSNPNLTAVEQVTSDGASASTINLAGALTRYPLSTTLSRIATNQVTPTTTKFTIKQGSTNFYNSSTPSIPASSSRKNYGRVTTATTKGIFFWADAPSGLNANIKYVQTNEEGNTMTIPKKPRSLKSVIESSTEPIPICGIEFTDDGVRTFESIPIE
;
A
#
# COMPACT_ATOMS: atom_id res chain seq x y z
N MET A 1 55.26 3.55 0.51
CA MET A 1 54.77 2.35 -0.19
C MET A 1 53.30 2.17 0.19
N LEU A 2 52.46 1.94 -0.82
CA LEU A 2 51.02 2.17 -0.84
C LEU A 2 50.22 1.38 0.21
N LEU A 3 49.33 2.08 0.91
CA LEU A 3 48.09 1.55 1.48
C LEU A 3 47.08 1.39 0.33
N GLY A 4 46.82 0.15 -0.07
CA GLY A 4 45.81 -0.20 -1.06
C GLY A 4 44.42 -0.16 -0.43
N ALA A 5 43.55 0.68 -0.99
CA ALA A 5 42.12 0.67 -0.74
C ALA A 5 41.53 -0.68 -1.19
N TYR A 6 41.01 -1.46 -0.24
CA TYR A 6 40.01 -2.47 -0.55
C TYR A 6 38.67 -1.75 -0.68
N ALA A 7 38.36 -1.30 -1.89
CA ALA A 7 36.97 -1.09 -2.28
C ALA A 7 36.29 -2.46 -2.24
N LEU A 8 35.38 -2.67 -1.29
CA LEU A 8 34.46 -3.80 -1.30
C LEU A 8 33.52 -3.62 -2.49
N LEU A 9 33.96 -4.10 -3.63
CA LEU A 9 33.12 -4.38 -4.78
C LEU A 9 32.15 -5.49 -4.36
N ALA A 10 30.92 -5.14 -4.00
CA ALA A 10 29.79 -6.07 -4.10
C ALA A 10 29.42 -6.23 -5.59
N ASN A 11 30.38 -6.70 -6.39
CA ASN A 11 30.05 -7.42 -7.61
C ASN A 11 29.54 -8.78 -7.14
N ASN A 12 28.41 -9.24 -7.69
CA ASN A 12 28.26 -10.55 -8.31
C ASN A 12 26.84 -11.15 -8.24
N CYS A 13 26.49 -11.96 -9.25
CA CYS A 13 25.68 -13.18 -9.03
C CYS A 13 26.54 -14.43 -8.81
N THR A 14 27.87 -14.33 -8.95
CA THR A 14 28.88 -14.73 -7.94
C THR A 14 30.34 -14.49 -8.39
N ASN A 15 30.63 -14.02 -9.63
CA ASN A 15 31.95 -13.44 -10.07
C ASN A 15 31.91 -12.39 -11.24
N GLY A 16 30.81 -11.64 -11.46
CA GLY A 16 30.71 -10.56 -12.49
C GLY A 16 29.82 -9.36 -12.08
N SER A 17 29.52 -8.42 -12.98
CA SER A 17 28.69 -7.22 -12.71
C SER A 17 27.17 -7.51 -12.79
N GLY A 18 26.67 -8.43 -11.97
CA GLY A 18 25.26 -8.84 -11.98
C GLY A 18 24.55 -8.62 -10.64
N ILE A 19 23.23 -8.45 -10.70
CA ILE A 19 22.31 -8.34 -9.55
C ILE A 19 21.26 -9.44 -9.68
N TRP A 20 20.98 -10.17 -8.60
CA TRP A 20 19.89 -11.14 -8.57
C TRP A 20 18.54 -10.42 -8.62
N ALA A 21 17.64 -10.84 -9.50
CA ALA A 21 16.25 -10.38 -9.55
C ALA A 21 15.33 -11.60 -9.57
N ARG A 22 14.07 -11.43 -9.19
CA ARG A 22 13.08 -12.51 -9.27
C ARG A 22 12.46 -12.55 -10.66
N ASP A 23 12.43 -13.73 -11.25
CA ASP A 23 11.58 -14.07 -12.38
C ASP A 23 10.20 -14.46 -11.81
N LEU A 24 9.22 -13.58 -12.02
CA LEU A 24 7.88 -13.70 -11.45
C LEU A 24 7.03 -14.74 -12.19
N THR A 25 7.45 -15.19 -13.38
CA THR A 25 6.78 -16.30 -14.07
C THR A 25 7.14 -17.66 -13.48
N THR A 26 8.39 -17.81 -13.02
CA THR A 26 8.92 -19.09 -12.50
C THR A 26 9.07 -19.12 -10.99
N ASN A 27 8.93 -17.96 -10.32
CA ASN A 27 9.34 -17.77 -8.93
C ASN A 27 10.75 -18.29 -8.64
N SER A 28 11.71 -17.90 -9.45
CA SER A 28 13.11 -18.23 -9.26
C SER A 28 13.96 -17.01 -9.52
N SER A 29 15.15 -16.93 -8.92
CA SER A 29 16.03 -15.79 -9.18
C SER A 29 16.79 -15.97 -10.47
N VAL A 30 16.88 -14.89 -11.24
CA VAL A 30 17.77 -14.75 -12.38
C VAL A 30 18.87 -13.75 -12.09
N CYS A 31 20.06 -14.03 -12.61
CA CYS A 31 21.13 -13.04 -12.62
C CYS A 31 20.92 -12.04 -13.76
N VAL A 32 20.65 -10.79 -13.41
CA VAL A 32 20.55 -9.68 -14.37
C VAL A 32 21.93 -9.06 -14.51
N THR A 33 22.44 -8.98 -15.73
CA THR A 33 23.71 -8.31 -15.99
C THR A 33 23.48 -6.81 -16.13
N VAL A 34 24.20 -6.00 -15.36
CA VAL A 34 23.88 -4.57 -15.20
C VAL A 34 25.07 -3.66 -15.51
N ASP A 35 24.74 -2.41 -15.83
CA ASP A 35 25.66 -1.28 -15.86
C ASP A 35 25.24 -0.26 -14.79
N LEU A 36 26.21 0.28 -14.04
CA LEU A 36 25.97 1.38 -13.10
C LEU A 36 25.74 2.67 -13.91
N VAL A 37 24.59 3.31 -13.70
CA VAL A 37 24.23 4.57 -14.37
C VAL A 37 24.69 5.77 -13.57
N ILE A 38 24.41 5.78 -12.26
CA ILE A 38 24.80 6.84 -11.34
C ILE A 38 24.91 6.28 -9.92
N SER A 39 25.91 6.75 -9.18
CA SER A 39 26.04 6.54 -7.73
C SER A 39 25.92 7.91 -7.06
N GLY A 40 24.80 8.12 -6.36
CA GLY A 40 24.50 9.34 -5.61
C GLY A 40 25.00 9.26 -4.17
N THR A 41 24.42 10.05 -3.28
CA THR A 41 24.71 10.01 -1.84
C THR A 41 24.07 8.79 -1.19
N ASN A 42 22.77 8.58 -1.42
CA ASN A 42 21.96 7.55 -0.76
C ASN A 42 21.51 6.43 -1.69
N VAL A 43 21.64 6.59 -3.01
CA VAL A 43 21.18 5.58 -3.98
C VAL A 43 22.19 5.30 -5.09
N GLU A 44 22.15 4.09 -5.63
CA GLU A 44 22.84 3.69 -6.85
C GLU A 44 21.81 3.19 -7.86
N VAL A 45 21.82 3.75 -9.08
CA VAL A 45 20.93 3.31 -10.15
C VAL A 45 21.70 2.41 -11.10
N TYR A 46 21.20 1.20 -11.27
CA TYR A 46 21.70 0.21 -12.21
C TYR A 46 20.68 0.00 -13.33
N LYS A 47 21.17 -0.29 -14.52
CA LYS A 47 20.35 -0.65 -15.68
C LYS A 47 20.75 -2.02 -16.18
N GLU A 48 19.79 -2.87 -16.49
CA GLU A 48 20.03 -4.07 -17.28
C GLU A 48 20.74 -3.70 -18.61
N ARG A 49 21.85 -4.38 -18.90
CA ARG A 49 22.70 -4.04 -20.06
C ARG A 49 21.98 -4.19 -21.40
N SER A 50 21.13 -5.22 -21.53
CA SER A 50 20.29 -5.49 -22.70
C SER A 50 19.17 -4.47 -22.88
N LEU A 51 18.80 -3.74 -21.83
CA LEU A 51 17.66 -2.84 -21.87
C LEU A 51 18.00 -1.56 -22.64
N SER A 52 17.31 -1.39 -23.77
CA SER A 52 17.31 -0.13 -24.53
C SER A 52 16.20 0.76 -23.99
N LEU A 53 16.54 1.98 -23.57
CA LEU A 53 15.58 2.91 -23.00
C LEU A 53 15.81 4.34 -23.48
N SER A 54 14.72 5.08 -23.62
CA SER A 54 14.69 6.50 -23.97
C SER A 54 14.23 7.34 -22.77
N TYR A 55 14.95 7.22 -21.66
CA TYR A 55 14.66 7.93 -20.41
C TYR A 55 15.95 8.33 -19.69
N ASP A 56 15.98 9.54 -19.12
CA ASP A 56 17.16 10.07 -18.44
C ASP A 56 17.27 9.51 -17.01
N LEU A 57 17.85 8.31 -16.91
CA LEU A 57 18.10 7.64 -15.63
C LEU A 57 19.10 8.39 -14.73
N ILE A 58 19.96 9.23 -15.28
CA ILE A 58 20.88 10.06 -14.49
C ILE A 58 20.10 11.18 -13.79
N LYS A 59 19.19 11.85 -14.49
CA LYS A 59 18.29 12.83 -13.89
C LYS A 59 17.37 12.16 -12.86
N PHE A 60 16.75 11.03 -13.20
CA PHE A 60 15.93 10.26 -12.25
C PHE A 60 16.71 9.93 -10.97
N GLY A 61 17.92 9.37 -11.10
CA GLY A 61 18.74 9.02 -9.92
C GLY A 61 19.08 10.23 -9.05
N ARG A 62 19.41 11.38 -9.64
CA ARG A 62 19.65 12.63 -8.89
C ARG A 62 18.40 13.13 -8.18
N ASP A 63 17.25 13.13 -8.86
CA ASP A 63 15.99 13.59 -8.29
C ASP A 63 15.54 12.65 -7.17
N PHE A 64 15.67 11.34 -7.37
CA PHE A 64 15.36 10.36 -6.34
C PHE A 64 16.24 10.57 -5.10
N ASP A 65 17.56 10.70 -5.29
CA ASP A 65 18.53 10.89 -4.21
C ASP A 65 18.30 12.18 -3.40
N SER A 66 18.00 13.29 -4.10
CA SER A 66 17.95 14.63 -3.49
C SER A 66 16.55 15.10 -3.10
N ILE A 67 15.50 14.47 -3.63
CA ILE A 67 14.10 14.89 -3.42
C ILE A 67 13.29 13.76 -2.80
N THR A 68 13.21 12.60 -3.47
CA THR A 68 12.31 11.50 -3.04
C THR A 68 12.80 10.84 -1.76
N PHE A 69 14.09 10.48 -1.73
CA PHE A 69 14.71 9.83 -0.59
C PHE A 69 14.53 10.63 0.72
N PRO A 70 14.93 11.91 0.82
CA PRO A 70 14.78 12.67 2.06
C PRO A 70 13.32 12.86 2.50
N LYS A 71 12.36 13.01 1.58
CA LYS A 71 10.93 13.15 1.91
C LYS A 71 10.34 11.86 2.48
N LEU A 72 10.72 10.72 1.92
CA LEU A 72 10.17 9.44 2.35
C LEU A 72 10.81 8.97 3.65
N ILE A 73 12.12 9.17 3.85
CA ILE A 73 12.74 8.82 5.14
C ILE A 73 12.28 9.74 6.28
N SER A 74 11.95 11.01 6.01
CA SER A 74 11.43 11.91 7.04
C SER A 74 10.06 11.47 7.56
N THR A 75 9.31 10.75 6.72
CA THR A 75 7.99 10.21 7.08
C THR A 75 8.08 8.78 7.60
N PHE A 76 8.78 7.89 6.93
CA PHE A 76 8.73 6.44 7.20
C PHE A 76 9.98 5.90 7.91
N GLY A 77 10.97 6.75 8.18
CA GLY A 77 12.23 6.37 8.82
C GLY A 77 13.30 5.97 7.81
N ALA A 78 14.52 5.76 8.30
CA ALA A 78 15.65 5.36 7.47
C ALA A 78 15.52 3.89 6.99
N PRO A 79 16.05 3.56 5.79
CA PRO A 79 16.18 2.17 5.36
C PRO A 79 17.12 1.41 6.29
N SER A 80 17.11 0.07 6.18
CA SER A 80 18.23 -0.73 6.69
C SER A 80 19.50 -0.48 5.86
N ASP A 81 20.62 -1.03 6.33
CA ASP A 81 21.90 -1.02 5.60
C ASP A 81 22.56 -2.39 5.79
N ILE A 82 22.05 -3.39 5.07
CA ILE A 82 22.37 -4.80 5.31
C ILE A 82 23.76 -5.17 4.78
N ASP A 83 24.21 -4.57 3.68
CA ASP A 83 25.57 -4.74 3.17
C ASP A 83 26.59 -3.72 3.71
N GLY A 84 26.13 -2.71 4.46
CA GLY A 84 26.99 -1.71 5.10
C GLY A 84 27.54 -0.65 4.14
N ASN A 85 26.95 -0.51 2.94
CA ASN A 85 27.40 0.43 1.91
C ASN A 85 26.73 1.81 2.06
N GLY A 86 25.67 1.94 2.87
CA GLY A 86 24.92 3.16 3.13
C GLY A 86 24.02 3.63 1.98
N LYS A 87 23.68 2.77 1.02
CA LYS A 87 22.95 3.09 -0.22
C LYS A 87 21.90 2.05 -0.57
N VAL A 88 20.78 2.53 -1.11
CA VAL A 88 19.76 1.69 -1.75
C VAL A 88 20.07 1.54 -3.23
N LYS A 89 20.04 0.31 -3.73
CA LYS A 89 20.20 -0.01 -5.15
C LYS A 89 18.86 0.04 -5.85
N ILE A 90 18.80 0.71 -7.00
CA ILE A 90 17.63 0.72 -7.88
C ILE A 90 18.03 0.04 -9.17
N LEU A 91 17.48 -1.15 -9.42
CA LEU A 91 17.68 -1.90 -10.66
C LEU A 91 16.53 -1.62 -11.63
N VAL A 92 16.86 -0.99 -12.74
CA VAL A 92 15.96 -0.80 -13.89
C VAL A 92 16.18 -1.95 -14.88
N MET A 93 15.16 -2.78 -15.08
CA MET A 93 15.22 -3.98 -15.93
C MET A 93 13.91 -4.19 -16.68
N ASP A 94 13.87 -5.10 -17.64
CA ASP A 94 12.59 -5.64 -18.14
C ASP A 94 12.12 -6.72 -17.15
N ILE A 95 11.08 -6.45 -16.37
CA ILE A 95 10.68 -7.39 -15.32
C ILE A 95 10.06 -8.63 -15.98
N ARG A 96 10.52 -9.80 -15.54
CA ARG A 96 10.05 -11.08 -16.08
C ARG A 96 8.79 -11.53 -15.37
N ASP A 97 7.67 -10.96 -15.78
CA ASP A 97 6.33 -11.22 -15.24
C ASP A 97 5.38 -11.92 -16.22
N GLY A 98 5.84 -12.14 -17.45
CA GLY A 98 5.05 -12.77 -18.50
C GLY A 98 4.09 -11.79 -19.18
N ALA A 99 4.24 -10.49 -18.94
CA ALA A 99 3.47 -9.46 -19.62
C ALA A 99 3.67 -9.53 -21.14
N THR A 100 2.57 -9.33 -21.85
CA THR A 100 2.49 -9.24 -23.29
C THR A 100 1.87 -7.89 -23.66
N ALA A 101 1.92 -7.51 -24.93
CA ALA A 101 1.36 -6.23 -25.36
C ALA A 101 -0.11 -6.09 -24.95
N ASN A 102 -0.42 -5.05 -24.17
CA ASN A 102 -1.74 -4.75 -23.60
C ASN A 102 -2.24 -5.74 -22.53
N SER A 103 -1.36 -6.46 -21.84
CA SER A 103 -1.71 -7.17 -20.61
C SER A 103 -1.31 -6.37 -19.37
N ALA A 104 -1.83 -6.78 -18.20
CA ALA A 104 -1.29 -6.30 -16.93
C ALA A 104 0.20 -6.69 -16.79
N TYR A 105 0.94 -5.88 -16.04
CA TYR A 105 2.34 -6.10 -15.71
C TYR A 105 2.68 -5.63 -14.30
N VAL A 106 3.90 -5.96 -13.89
CA VAL A 106 4.53 -5.65 -12.61
C VAL A 106 5.41 -4.43 -12.78
N ALA A 107 4.97 -3.23 -12.38
CA ALA A 107 5.71 -2.01 -12.66
C ALA A 107 6.99 -1.86 -11.82
N GLY A 108 7.01 -2.42 -10.63
CA GLY A 108 8.16 -2.44 -9.75
C GLY A 108 7.90 -3.35 -8.56
N TYR A 109 8.96 -3.72 -7.85
CA TYR A 109 8.83 -4.47 -6.62
C TYR A 109 10.02 -4.25 -5.68
N PHE A 110 9.77 -4.44 -4.39
CA PHE A 110 10.78 -4.74 -3.38
C PHE A 110 10.76 -6.24 -3.08
N ASP A 111 11.93 -6.89 -2.99
CA ASP A 111 12.02 -8.31 -2.64
C ASP A 111 12.65 -8.52 -1.25
N PRO A 112 11.85 -8.94 -0.24
CA PRO A 112 12.32 -9.27 1.11
C PRO A 112 13.47 -10.29 1.16
N VAL A 113 13.64 -11.12 0.13
CA VAL A 113 14.74 -12.10 0.08
C VAL A 113 16.10 -11.44 0.22
N ASN A 114 16.24 -10.21 -0.28
CA ASN A 114 17.48 -9.46 -0.27
C ASN A 114 17.93 -9.04 1.13
N TYR A 115 17.08 -9.17 2.14
CA TYR A 115 17.42 -8.92 3.54
C TYR A 115 18.25 -10.05 4.19
N PHE A 116 18.34 -11.22 3.54
CA PHE A 116 19.00 -12.41 4.08
C PHE A 116 20.29 -12.73 3.34
N PRO A 117 21.30 -13.34 3.98
CA PRO A 117 22.48 -13.81 3.26
C PRO A 117 22.12 -14.79 2.13
N ASP A 118 22.83 -14.71 1.01
CA ASP A 118 22.59 -15.58 -0.15
C ASP A 118 22.84 -17.07 0.20
N ILE A 119 22.01 -17.94 -0.36
CA ILE A 119 22.14 -19.39 -0.25
C ILE A 119 22.21 -19.96 -1.66
N ILE A 120 23.40 -20.41 -2.06
CA ILE A 120 23.69 -20.85 -3.45
C ILE A 120 22.77 -21.99 -3.92
N ILE A 121 22.38 -22.89 -3.00
CA ILE A 121 21.52 -24.05 -3.31
C ILE A 121 20.02 -23.71 -3.39
N SER A 122 19.64 -22.46 -3.12
CA SER A 122 18.25 -22.01 -3.16
C SER A 122 17.86 -21.56 -4.57
N ARG A 123 16.60 -21.82 -4.95
CA ARG A 123 15.97 -21.25 -6.16
C ARG A 123 15.82 -19.73 -6.08
N LEU A 124 15.73 -19.19 -4.86
CA LEU A 124 15.73 -17.76 -4.58
C LEU A 124 17.11 -17.34 -4.08
N ARG A 125 17.68 -16.37 -4.77
CA ARG A 125 19.00 -15.80 -4.50
C ARG A 125 18.83 -14.42 -3.91
N SER A 126 19.76 -14.06 -3.04
CA SER A 126 19.76 -12.77 -2.37
C SER A 126 20.97 -11.93 -2.79
N ASN A 127 20.75 -10.63 -2.93
CA ASN A 127 21.85 -9.66 -3.06
C ASN A 127 22.44 -9.25 -1.71
N TYR A 128 21.82 -9.65 -0.61
CA TYR A 128 22.14 -9.22 0.76
C TYR A 128 22.27 -7.70 0.87
N ALA A 129 21.34 -6.96 0.27
CA ALA A 129 21.37 -5.51 0.12
C ALA A 129 19.95 -4.93 -0.02
N GLU A 130 19.80 -3.62 0.15
CA GLU A 130 18.59 -2.87 -0.12
C GLU A 130 18.42 -2.69 -1.64
N VAL A 131 17.51 -3.45 -2.27
CA VAL A 131 17.29 -3.41 -3.73
C VAL A 131 15.83 -3.14 -4.06
N LEU A 132 15.59 -2.13 -4.90
CA LEU A 132 14.34 -1.86 -5.60
C LEU A 132 14.46 -2.31 -7.06
N TYR A 133 13.41 -2.91 -7.60
CA TYR A 133 13.33 -3.32 -8.99
C TYR A 133 12.26 -2.52 -9.69
N LEU A 134 12.56 -1.94 -10.85
CA LEU A 134 11.63 -1.14 -11.65
C LEU A 134 11.59 -1.67 -13.08
N ASP A 135 10.39 -1.79 -13.63
CA ASP A 135 10.19 -2.17 -15.02
C ASP A 135 10.52 -0.99 -15.94
N GLY A 136 11.73 -0.99 -16.48
CA GLY A 136 12.18 0.05 -17.38
C GLY A 136 11.56 0.01 -18.76
N LYS A 137 10.89 -1.07 -19.16
CA LYS A 137 10.22 -1.14 -20.46
C LYS A 137 8.81 -0.55 -20.35
N GLU A 138 8.03 -1.08 -19.43
CA GLU A 138 6.61 -0.75 -19.31
C GLU A 138 6.41 0.62 -18.64
N LEU A 139 7.15 0.96 -17.58
CA LEU A 139 7.03 2.29 -16.96
C LEU A 139 7.42 3.44 -17.89
N ILE A 140 8.37 3.21 -18.81
CA ILE A 140 8.75 4.23 -19.80
C ILE A 140 7.65 4.40 -20.85
N ALA A 141 6.98 3.32 -21.26
CA ALA A 141 5.82 3.41 -22.13
C ALA A 141 4.67 4.19 -21.46
N ALA A 142 4.45 3.95 -20.16
CA ALA A 142 3.44 4.63 -19.35
C ALA A 142 3.65 6.15 -19.24
N LEU A 143 4.88 6.67 -19.45
CA LEU A 143 5.17 8.11 -19.42
C LEU A 143 4.38 8.94 -20.42
N THR A 144 3.84 8.31 -21.47
CA THR A 144 2.97 8.97 -22.45
C THR A 144 1.60 9.33 -21.88
N TYR A 145 1.15 8.64 -20.83
CA TYR A 145 -0.13 8.84 -20.16
C TYR A 145 0.04 9.45 -18.76
N ASP A 146 1.08 9.06 -18.04
CA ASP A 146 1.45 9.60 -16.73
C ASP A 146 2.95 9.97 -16.69
N PRO A 147 3.32 11.27 -16.75
CA PRO A 147 4.71 11.69 -16.76
C PRO A 147 5.47 11.37 -15.46
N ASN A 148 4.76 10.98 -14.39
CA ASN A 148 5.36 10.60 -13.12
C ASN A 148 5.46 9.09 -12.91
N ALA A 149 4.88 8.25 -13.79
CA ALA A 149 4.74 6.80 -13.60
C ALA A 149 6.00 6.11 -13.06
N PHE A 150 7.16 6.43 -13.66
CA PHE A 150 8.44 5.86 -13.25
C PHE A 150 8.85 6.28 -11.83
N ALA A 151 8.72 7.58 -11.51
CA ALA A 151 9.16 8.14 -10.24
C ALA A 151 8.17 7.88 -9.10
N SER A 152 6.87 7.86 -9.38
CA SER A 152 5.83 7.44 -8.42
C SER A 152 5.99 5.97 -8.06
N THR A 153 6.28 5.10 -9.03
CA THR A 153 6.54 3.68 -8.75
C THR A 153 7.76 3.49 -7.86
N ALA A 154 8.86 4.18 -8.17
CA ALA A 154 10.04 4.13 -7.31
C ALA A 154 9.76 4.60 -5.87
N ALA A 155 8.93 5.63 -5.69
CA ALA A 155 8.53 6.12 -4.38
C ALA A 155 7.67 5.10 -3.59
N HIS A 156 6.73 4.45 -4.28
CA HIS A 156 5.91 3.37 -3.72
C HIS A 156 6.77 2.17 -3.28
N GLU A 157 7.65 1.67 -4.14
CA GLU A 157 8.52 0.53 -3.80
C GLU A 157 9.50 0.86 -2.69
N PHE A 158 9.97 2.11 -2.64
CA PHE A 158 10.81 2.56 -1.55
C PHE A 158 10.07 2.55 -0.22
N GLN A 159 8.77 2.85 -0.19
CA GLN A 159 7.96 2.73 1.02
C GLN A 159 8.00 1.30 1.56
N HIS A 160 7.79 0.29 0.71
CA HIS A 160 7.85 -1.13 1.10
C HIS A 160 9.19 -1.47 1.72
N LEU A 161 10.29 -1.01 1.11
CA LEU A 161 11.64 -1.19 1.63
C LEU A 161 11.85 -0.51 3.00
N LEU A 162 11.34 0.72 3.20
CA LEU A 162 11.43 1.43 4.49
C LEU A 162 10.60 0.74 5.59
N ARG A 163 9.45 0.18 5.23
CA ARG A 163 8.52 -0.51 6.12
C ARG A 163 9.06 -1.86 6.56
N TYR A 164 9.68 -2.63 5.67
CA TYR A 164 10.02 -4.03 5.91
C TYR A 164 10.88 -4.29 7.17
N PRO A 165 11.94 -3.49 7.48
CA PRO A 165 12.70 -3.68 8.71
C PRO A 165 11.84 -3.59 9.99
N ARG A 166 10.77 -2.79 9.96
CA ARG A 166 9.86 -2.60 11.11
C ARG A 166 8.93 -3.80 11.27
N MET A 167 8.43 -4.34 10.16
CA MET A 167 7.67 -5.60 10.14
C MET A 167 8.52 -6.74 10.72
N ARG A 168 9.78 -6.84 10.28
CA ARG A 168 10.73 -7.83 10.77
C ARG A 168 11.04 -7.67 12.26
N ALA A 169 11.32 -6.44 12.71
CA ALA A 169 11.63 -6.15 14.11
C ALA A 169 10.45 -6.47 15.03
N ALA A 170 9.22 -6.23 14.58
CA ALA A 170 8.00 -6.57 15.30
C ALA A 170 7.62 -8.06 15.20
N ASN A 171 8.23 -8.82 14.27
CA ASN A 171 7.80 -10.17 13.87
C ASN A 171 6.30 -10.20 13.57
N GLN A 172 5.85 -9.23 12.79
CA GLN A 172 4.45 -9.00 12.41
C GLN A 172 4.37 -8.70 10.93
N THR A 173 3.20 -8.99 10.38
CA THR A 173 2.79 -8.66 9.02
C THR A 173 1.69 -7.61 9.06
N ASP A 174 1.62 -6.86 7.96
CA ASP A 174 0.64 -5.81 7.78
C ASP A 174 -0.44 -6.34 6.82
N GLU A 175 -1.72 -6.06 7.12
CA GLU A 175 -2.81 -6.32 6.18
C GLU A 175 -2.51 -5.68 4.82
N LEU A 176 -2.70 -6.44 3.73
CA LEU A 176 -2.28 -6.06 2.39
C LEU A 176 -2.77 -4.67 1.96
N TRP A 177 -4.05 -4.36 2.21
CA TRP A 177 -4.64 -3.06 1.85
C TRP A 177 -3.99 -1.88 2.60
N ILE A 178 -3.51 -2.09 3.83
CA ILE A 178 -2.77 -1.06 4.58
C ILE A 178 -1.39 -0.91 4.00
N ASN A 179 -0.75 -2.04 3.66
CA ASN A 179 0.57 -2.04 3.06
C ASN A 179 0.56 -1.23 1.75
N GLU A 180 -0.22 -1.69 0.77
CA GLU A 180 -0.34 -1.08 -0.55
C GLU A 180 -0.91 0.34 -0.50
N GLY A 181 -1.97 0.56 0.28
CA GLY A 181 -2.59 1.88 0.39
C GLY A 181 -1.66 2.93 0.99
N THR A 182 -0.78 2.54 1.92
CA THR A 182 0.26 3.46 2.43
C THR A 182 1.32 3.76 1.37
N SER A 183 1.73 2.76 0.60
CA SER A 183 2.72 2.90 -0.47
C SER A 183 2.22 3.78 -1.62
N GLU A 184 0.93 3.68 -1.97
CA GLU A 184 0.28 4.59 -2.92
C GLU A 184 0.29 6.05 -2.44
N VAL A 185 0.00 6.29 -1.16
CA VAL A 185 0.07 7.63 -0.57
C VAL A 185 1.52 8.11 -0.39
N ALA A 186 2.50 7.21 -0.27
CA ALA A 186 3.91 7.60 -0.24
C ALA A 186 4.34 8.28 -1.56
N SER A 187 3.83 7.83 -2.70
CA SER A 187 4.01 8.52 -3.99
C SER A 187 3.52 9.97 -3.95
N ASP A 188 2.39 10.22 -3.29
CA ASP A 188 1.86 11.57 -3.10
C ASP A 188 2.76 12.41 -2.19
N ILE A 189 3.24 11.85 -1.08
CA ILE A 189 4.17 12.50 -0.14
C ILE A 189 5.49 12.85 -0.84
N ALA A 190 5.98 11.99 -1.73
CA ALA A 190 7.15 12.25 -2.56
C ALA A 190 6.94 13.41 -3.55
N GLY A 191 5.69 13.77 -3.85
CA GLY A 191 5.31 14.88 -4.73
C GLY A 191 4.80 14.45 -6.10
N TYR A 192 4.50 13.16 -6.29
CA TYR A 192 4.00 12.59 -7.54
C TYR A 192 2.49 12.39 -7.55
N GLY A 193 1.79 13.00 -6.58
CA GLY A 193 0.37 12.89 -6.39
C GLY A 193 -0.45 14.07 -6.89
N PRO A 194 -1.79 13.96 -6.83
CA PRO A 194 -2.54 12.76 -6.42
C PRO A 194 -2.57 11.68 -7.52
N GLN A 195 -2.72 10.41 -7.13
CA GLN A 195 -2.82 9.27 -8.07
C GLN A 195 -4.17 9.27 -8.82
N ASN A 196 -4.22 10.00 -9.94
CA ASN A 196 -5.46 10.20 -10.71
C ASN A 196 -6.02 8.91 -11.32
N SER A 197 -5.15 8.02 -11.84
CA SER A 197 -5.54 6.72 -12.39
C SER A 197 -6.22 5.83 -11.34
N ARG A 198 -5.71 5.84 -10.10
CA ARG A 198 -6.34 5.15 -8.96
C ARG A 198 -7.73 5.72 -8.65
N MET A 199 -7.91 7.05 -8.68
CA MET A 199 -9.24 7.65 -8.47
C MET A 199 -10.22 7.36 -9.60
N ASP A 200 -9.74 7.33 -10.85
CA ASP A 200 -10.55 6.97 -12.02
C ASP A 200 -11.01 5.50 -11.96
N CYS A 201 -10.10 4.58 -11.66
CA CYS A 201 -10.43 3.18 -11.43
C CYS A 201 -11.36 2.99 -10.20
N TYR A 202 -11.14 3.73 -9.11
CA TYR A 202 -12.02 3.71 -7.93
C TYR A 202 -13.47 4.06 -8.30
N SER A 203 -13.66 5.10 -9.11
CA SER A 203 -14.97 5.55 -9.56
C SER A 203 -15.56 4.72 -10.70
N GLY A 204 -14.70 4.00 -11.44
CA GLY A 204 -15.05 3.31 -12.69
C GLY A 204 -15.34 4.28 -13.84
N VAL A 205 -14.70 5.45 -13.80
CA VAL A 205 -14.85 6.52 -14.80
C VAL A 205 -13.50 6.74 -15.46
N ASN A 206 -13.47 6.92 -16.77
CA ASN A 206 -12.23 7.09 -17.56
C ASN A 206 -11.24 5.90 -17.52
N ASP A 207 -11.61 4.79 -16.90
CA ASP A 207 -10.82 3.55 -16.90
C ASP A 207 -11.72 2.34 -17.24
N SER A 208 -11.61 1.85 -18.47
CA SER A 208 -12.39 0.71 -18.95
C SER A 208 -12.04 -0.61 -18.28
N ARG A 209 -10.91 -0.68 -17.56
CA ARG A 209 -10.48 -1.89 -16.84
C ARG A 209 -11.16 -2.01 -15.48
N CYS A 210 -11.73 -0.92 -14.98
CA CYS A 210 -12.41 -0.87 -13.70
C CYS A 210 -13.91 -0.59 -13.85
N PRO A 211 -14.67 -1.35 -14.67
CA PRO A 211 -16.10 -1.12 -14.82
C PRO A 211 -16.79 -1.24 -13.46
N ASP A 212 -17.79 -0.38 -13.23
CA ASP A 212 -18.51 -0.21 -11.98
C ASP A 212 -17.68 0.25 -10.77
N GLY A 213 -16.40 0.58 -10.96
CA GLY A 213 -15.50 1.04 -9.90
C GLY A 213 -15.46 0.07 -8.73
N ILE A 214 -15.45 0.60 -7.50
CA ILE A 214 -15.43 -0.19 -6.26
C ILE A 214 -16.77 -0.86 -5.88
N ASN A 215 -17.78 -0.87 -6.74
CA ASN A 215 -19.09 -1.46 -6.42
C ASN A 215 -19.01 -2.95 -6.10
N GLY A 216 -19.25 -3.30 -4.83
CA GLY A 216 -19.13 -4.66 -4.31
C GLY A 216 -17.71 -5.17 -4.13
N VAL A 217 -16.70 -4.33 -4.38
CA VAL A 217 -15.29 -4.66 -4.14
C VAL A 217 -14.99 -4.52 -2.65
N SER A 218 -14.31 -5.50 -2.08
CA SER A 218 -13.85 -5.41 -0.70
C SER A 218 -12.51 -4.68 -0.62
N LEU A 219 -12.42 -3.72 0.30
CA LEU A 219 -11.17 -3.11 0.73
C LEU A 219 -10.28 -4.09 1.52
N LEU A 220 -10.88 -5.03 2.25
CA LEU A 220 -10.22 -5.81 3.30
C LEU A 220 -9.98 -7.27 2.92
N ASP A 221 -10.73 -7.78 1.93
CA ASP A 221 -10.67 -9.16 1.44
C ASP A 221 -10.19 -9.15 -0.02
N TRP A 222 -8.87 -9.25 -0.17
CA TRP A 222 -8.20 -9.16 -1.47
C TRP A 222 -8.16 -10.54 -2.14
N ASP A 223 -9.10 -10.75 -3.07
CA ASP A 223 -9.07 -11.91 -3.95
C ASP A 223 -8.17 -11.67 -5.17
N SER A 224 -6.94 -12.16 -5.09
CA SER A 224 -5.93 -12.08 -6.15
C SER A 224 -6.21 -12.98 -7.36
N THR A 225 -7.29 -13.78 -7.35
CA THR A 225 -7.77 -14.53 -8.52
C THR A 225 -8.84 -13.78 -9.31
N SER A 226 -9.27 -12.62 -8.80
CA SER A 226 -10.33 -11.80 -9.39
C SER A 226 -9.77 -10.67 -10.25
N ASN A 227 -10.55 -10.23 -11.24
CA ASN A 227 -10.26 -9.00 -12.00
C ASN A 227 -10.43 -7.71 -11.16
N ASP A 228 -10.66 -7.82 -9.84
CA ASP A 228 -10.90 -6.68 -8.96
C ASP A 228 -9.61 -6.13 -8.31
N VAL A 229 -8.45 -6.74 -8.52
CA VAL A 229 -7.18 -6.30 -7.89
C VAL A 229 -6.86 -4.82 -8.15
N LEU A 230 -7.07 -4.33 -9.39
CA LEU A 230 -6.89 -2.90 -9.72
C LEU A 230 -7.82 -2.01 -8.90
N LYS A 231 -9.06 -2.46 -8.69
CA LYS A 231 -10.06 -1.74 -7.89
C LYS A 231 -9.74 -1.83 -6.40
N GLN A 232 -9.13 -2.91 -5.94
CA GLN A 232 -8.66 -3.08 -4.55
C GLN A 232 -7.50 -2.13 -4.24
N TYR A 233 -6.49 -2.04 -5.12
CA TYR A 233 -5.43 -1.02 -5.03
C TYR A 233 -6.02 0.40 -5.01
N SER A 234 -6.96 0.66 -5.92
CA SER A 234 -7.65 1.95 -6.00
C SER A 234 -8.44 2.27 -4.74
N PHE A 235 -9.11 1.28 -4.15
CA PHE A 235 -9.83 1.43 -2.89
C PHE A 235 -8.87 1.67 -1.73
N ALA A 236 -7.78 0.89 -1.61
CA ALA A 236 -6.77 1.08 -0.59
C ALA A 236 -6.13 2.47 -0.66
N TYR A 237 -5.74 2.93 -1.86
CA TYR A 237 -5.25 4.29 -2.05
C TYR A 237 -6.26 5.33 -1.56
N VAL A 238 -7.50 5.29 -2.05
CA VAL A 238 -8.51 6.30 -1.71
C VAL A 238 -8.82 6.30 -0.21
N PHE A 239 -8.94 5.12 0.41
CA PHE A 239 -9.25 5.02 1.83
C PHE A 239 -8.07 5.50 2.70
N MET A 240 -6.85 5.05 2.41
CA MET A 240 -5.64 5.48 3.13
C MET A 240 -5.36 6.96 2.92
N ARG A 241 -5.60 7.49 1.71
CA ARG A 241 -5.49 8.91 1.41
C ARG A 241 -6.51 9.72 2.18
N TYR A 242 -7.75 9.25 2.27
CA TYR A 242 -8.78 9.91 3.05
C TYR A 242 -8.40 9.95 4.54
N LEU A 243 -7.99 8.82 5.13
CA LEU A 243 -7.48 8.76 6.50
C LEU A 243 -6.29 9.70 6.74
N TYR A 244 -5.32 9.71 5.82
CA TYR A 244 -4.18 10.62 5.85
C TYR A 244 -4.65 12.08 5.89
N ASP A 245 -5.50 12.49 4.95
CA ASP A 245 -5.95 13.87 4.82
C ASP A 245 -6.76 14.36 6.04
N ILE A 246 -7.55 13.48 6.66
CA ILE A 246 -8.38 13.81 7.83
C ILE A 246 -7.68 13.62 9.18
N SER A 247 -6.48 13.04 9.22
CA SER A 247 -5.70 12.84 10.46
C SER A 247 -5.13 14.14 11.04
N GLY A 248 -4.88 15.13 10.19
CA GLY A 248 -4.26 16.41 10.55
C GLY A 248 -4.71 17.55 9.65
N THR A 249 -4.48 18.79 10.09
CA THR A 249 -4.84 20.00 9.34
C THR A 249 -3.69 20.56 8.49
N ASN A 250 -2.50 19.98 8.61
CA ASN A 250 -1.30 20.31 7.83
C ASN A 250 -0.45 19.06 7.58
N ASP A 251 0.48 19.15 6.64
CA ASP A 251 1.27 17.99 6.20
C ASP A 251 2.14 17.39 7.29
N THR A 252 2.70 18.19 8.20
CA THR A 252 3.49 17.67 9.33
C THR A 252 2.67 16.74 10.22
N GLN A 253 1.43 17.12 10.55
CA GLN A 253 0.55 16.27 11.35
C GLN A 253 0.17 14.99 10.63
N ARG A 254 -0.15 15.08 9.33
CA ARG A 254 -0.53 13.92 8.51
C ARG A 254 0.63 12.95 8.31
N GLN A 255 1.83 13.47 8.04
CA GLN A 255 3.04 12.68 7.98
C GLN A 255 3.38 12.07 9.33
N ASN A 256 3.15 12.76 10.45
CA ASN A 256 3.34 12.17 11.79
C ASN A 256 2.38 10.99 12.05
N PHE A 257 1.13 11.08 11.60
CA PHE A 257 0.19 9.95 11.66
C PHE A 257 0.74 8.75 10.88
N PHE A 258 1.16 8.94 9.62
CA PHE A 258 1.71 7.87 8.78
C PHE A 258 3.08 7.36 9.23
N LYS A 259 3.89 8.23 9.84
CA LYS A 259 5.12 7.83 10.52
C LYS A 259 4.79 6.82 11.61
N GLU A 260 3.79 7.10 12.43
CA GLU A 260 3.37 6.20 13.49
C GLU A 260 2.77 4.89 12.95
N THR A 261 2.03 4.92 11.83
CA THR A 261 1.49 3.68 11.24
C THR A 261 2.59 2.72 10.79
N VAL A 262 3.77 3.22 10.42
CA VAL A 262 4.90 2.41 9.91
C VAL A 262 5.98 2.16 10.97
N ILE A 263 6.41 3.19 11.70
CA ILE A 263 7.48 3.08 12.70
C ILE A 263 6.94 2.57 14.03
N GLY A 264 5.74 3.01 14.43
CA GLY A 264 5.05 2.67 15.67
C GLY A 264 5.81 3.07 16.94
N GLU A 265 6.28 4.32 17.05
CA GLU A 265 7.05 4.82 18.20
C GLU A 265 6.27 4.69 19.54
N SER A 266 4.93 4.58 19.50
CA SER A 266 4.08 4.28 20.66
C SER A 266 4.03 2.81 21.07
N GLY A 267 4.71 1.92 20.33
CA GLY A 267 4.65 0.47 20.49
C GLY A 267 3.48 -0.20 19.75
N THR A 268 2.86 0.47 18.78
CA THR A 268 1.81 -0.09 17.91
C THR A 268 1.96 0.41 16.48
N ARG A 269 2.01 -0.50 15.51
CA ARG A 269 2.03 -0.23 14.06
C ARG A 269 0.66 -0.51 13.48
N ALA A 270 0.34 0.06 12.34
CA ALA A 270 -0.90 -0.21 11.61
C ALA A 270 -0.84 -1.54 10.85
N ASN A 271 -0.52 -2.62 11.55
CA ASN A 271 -0.37 -3.95 10.95
C ASN A 271 -1.73 -4.67 10.75
N SER A 272 -2.80 -4.14 11.36
CA SER A 272 -4.19 -4.58 11.15
C SER A 272 -5.14 -3.39 11.13
N THR A 273 -6.35 -3.57 10.60
CA THR A 273 -7.38 -2.54 10.58
C THR A 273 -7.67 -2.01 11.99
N GLY A 274 -7.75 -2.90 12.99
CA GLY A 274 -7.96 -2.50 14.39
C GLY A 274 -6.84 -1.61 14.94
N ASN A 275 -5.58 -1.94 14.65
CA ASN A 275 -4.44 -1.14 15.09
C ASN A 275 -4.38 0.21 14.35
N LEU A 276 -4.62 0.25 13.04
CA LEU A 276 -4.70 1.50 12.26
C LEU A 276 -5.73 2.47 12.86
N ILE A 277 -6.92 1.96 13.17
CA ILE A 277 -7.99 2.79 13.75
C ILE A 277 -7.67 3.20 15.19
N SER A 278 -6.97 2.35 15.96
CA SER A 278 -6.46 2.73 17.28
C SER A 278 -5.46 3.88 17.22
N LEU A 279 -4.56 3.87 16.23
CA LEU A 279 -3.64 4.97 15.98
C LEU A 279 -4.36 6.24 15.50
N PHE A 280 -5.35 6.11 14.61
CA PHE A 280 -6.15 7.24 14.14
C PHE A 280 -6.97 7.91 15.26
N ARG A 281 -7.34 7.15 16.30
CA ARG A 281 -8.01 7.68 17.50
C ARG A 281 -7.07 8.40 18.45
N ASN A 282 -5.76 8.17 18.34
CA ASN A 282 -4.77 8.79 19.21
C ASN A 282 -4.44 10.19 18.71
N THR A 283 -4.98 11.21 19.39
CA THR A 283 -4.81 12.62 19.02
C THR A 283 -3.38 13.14 19.11
N THR A 284 -2.46 12.37 19.70
CA THR A 284 -1.02 12.65 19.61
C THR A 284 -0.51 12.54 18.17
N TYR A 285 -1.03 11.56 17.42
CA TYR A 285 -0.61 11.25 16.06
C TYR A 285 -1.60 11.74 15.01
N ALA A 286 -2.91 11.68 15.31
CA ALA A 286 -3.99 12.18 14.48
C ALA A 286 -4.76 13.31 15.21
N PRO A 287 -4.18 14.50 15.36
CA PRO A 287 -4.74 15.59 16.17
C PRO A 287 -6.09 16.14 15.65
N ASN A 288 -6.46 15.83 14.41
CA ASN A 288 -7.74 16.24 13.86
C ASN A 288 -8.90 15.27 14.21
N PHE A 289 -8.61 14.12 14.85
CA PHE A 289 -9.62 13.18 15.33
C PHE A 289 -10.54 13.77 16.40
N ASP A 290 -11.84 13.50 16.28
CA ASP A 290 -12.89 13.96 17.19
C ASP A 290 -13.81 12.80 17.58
N ALA A 291 -13.63 12.31 18.81
CA ALA A 291 -14.41 11.21 19.37
C ALA A 291 -15.90 11.52 19.52
N SER A 292 -16.30 12.80 19.62
CA SER A 292 -17.71 13.17 19.69
C SER A 292 -18.45 12.96 18.37
N LEU A 293 -17.71 12.97 17.25
CA LEU A 293 -18.24 12.80 15.90
C LEU A 293 -18.09 11.35 15.41
N LEU A 294 -16.92 10.75 15.62
CA LEU A 294 -16.56 9.43 15.11
C LEU A 294 -16.70 8.30 16.14
N GLY A 295 -17.04 8.62 17.39
CA GLY A 295 -17.20 7.62 18.46
C GLY A 295 -15.88 7.27 19.13
N ASN A 296 -16.00 6.42 20.16
CA ASN A 296 -14.87 6.08 21.05
C ASN A 296 -14.27 4.70 20.76
N GLY A 297 -14.97 3.78 20.11
CA GLY A 297 -14.45 2.44 19.80
C GLY A 297 -13.96 2.33 18.37
N ASN A 298 -13.01 1.42 18.10
CA ASN A 298 -12.53 1.17 16.73
C ASN A 298 -13.66 0.81 15.77
N SER A 299 -14.64 0.04 16.26
CA SER A 299 -15.83 -0.32 15.49
C SER A 299 -16.61 0.89 14.99
N ASP A 300 -16.90 1.84 15.88
CA ASP A 300 -17.65 3.05 15.52
C ASP A 300 -16.84 3.97 14.62
N VAL A 301 -15.56 4.13 14.92
CA VAL A 301 -14.67 5.02 14.16
C VAL A 301 -14.48 4.49 12.75
N PHE A 302 -14.24 3.19 12.58
CA PHE A 302 -14.13 2.57 11.27
C PHE A 302 -15.45 2.68 10.50
N PHE A 303 -16.57 2.31 11.12
CA PHE A 303 -17.90 2.40 10.51
C PHE A 303 -18.20 3.81 10.00
N ARG A 304 -18.01 4.83 10.84
CA ARG A 304 -18.37 6.22 10.52
C ARG A 304 -17.44 6.80 9.47
N THR A 305 -16.14 6.52 9.54
CA THR A 305 -15.17 6.97 8.53
C THR A 305 -15.46 6.32 7.18
N TYR A 306 -15.74 5.02 7.17
CA TYR A 306 -16.10 4.27 5.98
C TYR A 306 -17.42 4.76 5.37
N ALA A 307 -18.42 5.06 6.20
CA ALA A 307 -19.69 5.65 5.79
C ALA A 307 -19.52 7.04 5.15
N LEU A 308 -18.71 7.90 5.77
CA LEU A 308 -18.41 9.24 5.27
C LEU A 308 -17.77 9.20 3.89
N LEU A 309 -16.74 8.36 3.71
CA LEU A 309 -16.07 8.21 2.41
C LEU A 309 -17.03 7.64 1.37
N SER A 310 -17.66 6.49 1.67
CA SER A 310 -18.56 5.80 0.72
C SER A 310 -19.73 6.69 0.27
N ALA A 311 -20.33 7.45 1.20
CA ALA A 311 -21.40 8.37 0.87
C ALA A 311 -20.91 9.51 -0.01
N GLN A 312 -19.75 10.12 0.30
CA GLN A 312 -19.20 11.19 -0.53
C GLN A 312 -18.80 10.70 -1.93
N SER A 313 -18.32 9.47 -2.03
CA SER A 313 -17.93 8.84 -3.31
C SER A 313 -19.10 8.57 -4.26
N PHE A 314 -20.29 8.30 -3.71
CA PHE A 314 -21.44 7.89 -4.52
C PHE A 314 -22.57 8.91 -4.59
N LEU A 315 -22.83 9.60 -3.48
CA LEU A 315 -23.94 10.54 -3.33
C LEU A 315 -23.50 11.99 -3.54
N GLY A 316 -22.22 12.21 -3.89
CA GLY A 316 -21.60 13.51 -4.10
C GLY A 316 -21.02 14.11 -2.82
N SER A 317 -20.30 15.23 -2.93
CA SER A 317 -19.48 15.78 -1.84
C SER A 317 -20.23 16.25 -0.59
N ASN A 318 -21.54 16.47 -0.69
CA ASN A 318 -22.37 16.90 0.44
C ASN A 318 -23.60 16.01 0.59
N PRO A 319 -23.41 14.71 0.90
CA PRO A 319 -24.51 13.78 0.99
C PRO A 319 -25.34 14.05 2.25
N ASN A 320 -26.65 13.80 2.19
CA ASN A 320 -27.49 13.87 3.39
C ASN A 320 -27.19 12.67 4.32
N LEU A 321 -26.55 12.94 5.45
CA LEU A 321 -26.19 11.94 6.47
C LEU A 321 -26.89 12.17 7.81
N THR A 322 -28.07 12.81 7.83
CA THR A 322 -28.83 13.02 9.07
C THR A 322 -29.47 11.74 9.62
N ALA A 323 -29.64 10.73 8.78
CA ALA A 323 -30.30 9.47 9.13
C ALA A 323 -29.57 8.26 8.52
N VAL A 324 -28.35 7.99 9.01
CA VAL A 324 -27.58 6.79 8.63
C VAL A 324 -28.05 5.62 9.48
N GLU A 325 -28.41 4.51 8.85
CA GLU A 325 -28.77 3.28 9.56
C GLU A 325 -27.47 2.50 9.87
N GLN A 326 -27.29 2.10 11.13
CA GLN A 326 -26.14 1.33 11.62
C GLN A 326 -26.61 0.15 12.48
N VAL A 327 -26.12 -1.04 12.18
CA VAL A 327 -26.07 -2.15 13.14
C VAL A 327 -24.77 -2.05 13.91
N THR A 328 -24.85 -1.82 15.21
CA THR A 328 -23.65 -1.63 16.02
C THR A 328 -22.93 -2.94 16.30
N SER A 329 -21.81 -2.87 17.01
CA SER A 329 -20.96 -4.02 17.35
C SER A 329 -21.63 -5.07 18.26
N ASP A 330 -22.85 -4.81 18.75
CA ASP A 330 -23.66 -5.75 19.51
C ASP A 330 -24.45 -6.73 18.62
N GLY A 331 -24.61 -6.42 17.32
CA GLY A 331 -25.41 -7.22 16.38
C GLY A 331 -26.92 -7.13 16.61
N ALA A 332 -27.39 -6.07 17.27
CA ALA A 332 -28.81 -5.82 17.49
C ALA A 332 -29.52 -5.25 16.24
N SER A 333 -30.79 -4.84 16.37
CA SER A 333 -31.52 -4.16 15.30
C SER A 333 -30.83 -2.85 14.90
N ALA A 334 -30.96 -2.47 13.62
CA ALA A 334 -30.39 -1.23 13.12
C ALA A 334 -30.91 -0.01 13.89
N SER A 335 -30.00 0.91 14.22
CA SER A 335 -30.29 2.19 14.85
C SER A 335 -29.96 3.33 13.88
N THR A 336 -30.60 4.48 14.05
CA THR A 336 -30.32 5.66 13.22
C THR A 336 -29.34 6.58 13.93
N ILE A 337 -28.27 6.98 13.24
CA ILE A 337 -27.29 7.96 13.70
C ILE A 337 -27.23 9.16 12.76
N ASN A 338 -26.79 10.30 13.29
CA ASN A 338 -26.56 11.52 12.51
C ASN A 338 -25.06 11.76 12.33
N LEU A 339 -24.59 11.77 11.08
CA LEU A 339 -23.20 12.03 10.71
C LEU A 339 -23.01 13.37 9.98
N ALA A 340 -24.02 14.25 9.92
CA ALA A 340 -23.91 15.54 9.22
C ALA A 340 -22.82 16.46 9.83
N GLY A 341 -22.66 16.45 11.16
CA GLY A 341 -21.57 17.15 11.82
C GLY A 341 -20.19 16.55 11.49
N ALA A 342 -20.10 15.23 11.42
CA ALA A 342 -18.88 14.52 11.03
C ALA A 342 -18.50 14.82 9.57
N LEU A 343 -19.46 14.85 8.65
CA LEU A 343 -19.26 15.23 7.25
C LEU A 343 -18.70 16.65 7.12
N THR A 344 -19.22 17.59 7.91
CA THR A 344 -18.74 18.98 7.91
C THR A 344 -17.28 19.06 8.36
N ARG A 345 -16.87 18.23 9.32
CA ARG A 345 -15.49 18.15 9.84
C ARG A 345 -14.53 17.42 8.91
N TYR A 346 -15.02 16.39 8.21
CA TYR A 346 -14.23 15.45 7.41
C TYR A 346 -14.70 15.35 5.95
N PRO A 347 -14.77 16.47 5.21
CA PRO A 347 -15.10 16.44 3.79
C PRO A 347 -13.98 15.77 2.98
N LEU A 348 -14.27 15.40 1.73
CA LEU A 348 -13.22 15.08 0.76
C LEU A 348 -12.29 16.28 0.62
N SER A 349 -11.00 16.02 0.77
CA SER A 349 -9.93 16.98 0.55
C SER A 349 -9.82 17.37 -0.92
N THR A 350 -9.06 18.43 -1.21
CA THR A 350 -8.76 18.85 -2.59
C THR A 350 -8.02 17.76 -3.38
N THR A 351 -7.23 16.94 -2.71
CA THR A 351 -6.49 15.80 -3.29
C THR A 351 -7.38 14.64 -3.70
N LEU A 352 -8.59 14.54 -3.13
CA LEU A 352 -9.63 13.58 -3.51
C LEU A 352 -10.79 14.22 -4.29
N SER A 353 -10.63 15.47 -4.76
CA SER A 353 -11.66 16.21 -5.51
C SER A 353 -12.09 15.50 -6.79
N ARG A 354 -11.21 14.69 -7.40
CA ARG A 354 -11.55 13.90 -8.59
C ARG A 354 -12.67 12.89 -8.31
N ILE A 355 -12.76 12.34 -7.11
CA ILE A 355 -13.84 11.42 -6.70
C ILE A 355 -15.18 12.18 -6.56
N ALA A 356 -15.12 13.42 -6.09
CA ALA A 356 -16.29 14.28 -6.01
C ALA A 356 -16.85 14.62 -7.41
N THR A 357 -15.96 14.87 -8.37
CA THR A 357 -16.32 15.17 -9.76
C THR A 357 -16.78 13.91 -10.50
N ASN A 358 -16.05 12.81 -10.34
CA ASN A 358 -16.32 11.51 -10.95
C ASN A 358 -16.86 10.57 -9.87
N GLN A 359 -18.15 10.65 -9.58
CA GLN A 359 -18.79 9.75 -8.60
C GLN A 359 -18.76 8.31 -9.09
N VAL A 360 -18.80 7.36 -8.15
CA VAL A 360 -19.05 5.95 -8.48
C VAL A 360 -20.42 5.85 -9.16
N THR A 361 -20.49 5.31 -10.37
CA THR A 361 -21.74 5.18 -11.13
C THR A 361 -21.90 3.75 -11.64
N PRO A 362 -22.24 2.80 -10.74
CA PRO A 362 -22.33 1.41 -11.12
C PRO A 362 -23.57 1.14 -11.95
N THR A 363 -23.38 0.28 -12.94
CA THR A 363 -24.38 -0.26 -13.84
C THR A 363 -24.86 -1.64 -13.37
N THR A 364 -24.01 -2.39 -12.69
CA THR A 364 -24.35 -3.70 -12.13
C THR A 364 -24.94 -3.59 -10.72
N THR A 365 -26.09 -4.22 -10.49
CA THR A 365 -26.66 -4.37 -9.14
C THR A 365 -26.02 -5.56 -8.43
N LYS A 366 -25.52 -5.34 -7.20
CA LYS A 366 -24.95 -6.40 -6.35
C LYS A 366 -25.99 -6.90 -5.34
N PHE A 367 -26.14 -8.23 -5.24
CA PHE A 367 -27.10 -8.88 -4.34
C PHE A 367 -26.46 -9.52 -3.11
N THR A 368 -25.14 -9.65 -3.10
CA THR A 368 -24.33 -10.14 -1.98
C THR A 368 -23.39 -9.04 -1.52
N ILE A 369 -22.96 -9.12 -0.27
CA ILE A 369 -22.02 -8.17 0.32
C ILE A 369 -20.92 -8.91 1.08
N LYS A 370 -19.69 -8.43 0.93
CA LYS A 370 -18.50 -8.90 1.63
C LYS A 370 -18.15 -7.93 2.77
N GLN A 371 -17.39 -8.39 3.76
CA GLN A 371 -16.78 -7.49 4.73
C GLN A 371 -15.87 -6.50 3.99
N GLY A 372 -15.85 -5.24 4.42
CA GLY A 372 -15.06 -4.18 3.79
C GLY A 372 -15.56 -3.73 2.41
N SER A 373 -16.79 -4.06 2.00
CA SER A 373 -17.32 -3.65 0.70
C SER A 373 -18.55 -2.73 0.79
N THR A 374 -18.79 -1.97 -0.28
CA THR A 374 -19.98 -1.13 -0.47
C THR A 374 -20.71 -1.52 -1.74
N ASN A 375 -22.00 -1.79 -1.62
CA ASN A 375 -22.89 -1.93 -2.77
C ASN A 375 -23.65 -0.61 -2.97
N PHE A 376 -23.71 -0.19 -4.23
CA PHE A 376 -24.34 1.06 -4.63
C PHE A 376 -25.63 0.77 -5.41
N TYR A 377 -26.70 1.48 -5.08
CA TYR A 377 -28.03 1.23 -5.62
C TYR A 377 -28.60 2.51 -6.24
N ASN A 378 -29.11 2.42 -7.47
CA ASN A 378 -29.74 3.53 -8.20
C ASN A 378 -31.27 3.52 -8.16
N SER A 379 -31.90 2.47 -7.60
CA SER A 379 -33.36 2.34 -7.53
C SER A 379 -33.89 2.02 -6.13
N SER A 380 -33.35 1.01 -5.45
CA SER A 380 -33.77 0.62 -4.12
C SER A 380 -32.60 0.02 -3.35
N THR A 381 -32.15 0.74 -2.33
CA THR A 381 -31.15 0.21 -1.41
C THR A 381 -31.81 -0.84 -0.51
N PRO A 382 -31.25 -2.04 -0.32
CA PRO A 382 -31.84 -3.07 0.54
C PRO A 382 -32.00 -2.60 1.98
N SER A 383 -33.07 -3.02 2.68
CA SER A 383 -33.14 -2.83 4.14
C SER A 383 -32.17 -3.76 4.87
N ILE A 384 -31.75 -3.37 6.06
CA ILE A 384 -30.93 -4.24 6.93
C ILE A 384 -31.85 -5.32 7.52
N PRO A 385 -31.58 -6.63 7.33
CA PRO A 385 -32.43 -7.69 7.85
C PRO A 385 -32.48 -7.69 9.39
N ALA A 386 -33.68 -7.77 9.98
CA ALA A 386 -33.87 -7.79 11.43
C ALA A 386 -33.22 -8.99 12.15
N SER A 387 -32.91 -10.06 11.41
CA SER A 387 -32.28 -11.30 11.90
C SER A 387 -30.78 -11.38 11.61
N SER A 388 -30.18 -10.32 11.08
CA SER A 388 -28.75 -10.27 10.78
C SER A 388 -27.94 -10.29 12.09
N SER A 389 -27.33 -11.43 12.43
CA SER A 389 -26.34 -11.53 13.52
C SER A 389 -25.01 -10.81 13.21
N ARG A 390 -24.90 -10.20 12.04
CA ARG A 390 -23.70 -9.56 11.52
C ARG A 390 -23.63 -8.10 11.97
N LYS A 391 -22.45 -7.72 12.45
CA LYS A 391 -22.14 -6.41 13.06
C LYS A 391 -21.62 -5.43 12.03
N ASN A 392 -21.72 -4.13 12.33
CA ASN A 392 -21.19 -3.03 11.49
C ASN A 392 -21.75 -2.99 10.06
N TYR A 393 -23.01 -3.40 9.88
CA TYR A 393 -23.75 -3.09 8.67
C TYR A 393 -24.26 -1.66 8.68
N GLY A 394 -24.20 -1.03 7.52
CA GLY A 394 -24.62 0.35 7.37
C GLY A 394 -25.38 0.58 6.07
N ARG A 395 -26.28 1.56 6.12
CA ARG A 395 -27.01 2.02 4.95
C ARG A 395 -27.24 3.51 5.01
N VAL A 396 -27.08 4.15 3.86
CA VAL A 396 -27.52 5.53 3.63
C VAL A 396 -28.49 5.53 2.47
N THR A 397 -29.68 6.09 2.70
CA THR A 397 -30.68 6.33 1.66
C THR A 397 -30.81 7.82 1.43
N THR A 398 -30.93 8.21 0.17
CA THR A 398 -31.55 9.50 -0.17
C THR A 398 -33.03 9.26 -0.47
N ALA A 399 -33.83 10.31 -0.64
CA ALA A 399 -35.25 10.17 -0.91
C ALA A 399 -35.52 9.30 -2.18
N THR A 400 -35.92 8.06 -1.90
CA THR A 400 -36.56 7.01 -2.71
C THR A 400 -35.92 6.40 -3.95
N THR A 401 -34.69 6.72 -4.39
CA THR A 401 -34.07 5.89 -5.45
C THR A 401 -32.59 5.56 -5.28
N LYS A 402 -31.73 6.46 -4.81
CA LYS A 402 -30.27 6.23 -4.74
C LYS A 402 -29.76 6.02 -3.32
N GLY A 403 -28.84 5.08 -3.10
CA GLY A 403 -28.24 4.88 -1.79
C GLY A 403 -27.16 3.80 -1.75
N ILE A 404 -26.55 3.63 -0.57
CA ILE A 404 -25.47 2.66 -0.33
C ILE A 404 -25.84 1.67 0.76
N PHE A 405 -25.37 0.44 0.61
CA PHE A 405 -25.40 -0.58 1.65
C PHE A 405 -23.98 -1.12 1.79
N PHE A 406 -23.42 -1.08 3.00
CA PHE A 406 -22.01 -1.40 3.23
C PHE A 406 -21.81 -2.25 4.49
N TRP A 407 -20.71 -3.00 4.52
CA TRP A 407 -20.29 -3.80 5.67
C TRP A 407 -18.92 -3.33 6.14
N ALA A 408 -18.91 -2.35 7.04
CA ALA A 408 -17.68 -1.76 7.56
C ALA A 408 -17.13 -2.59 8.74
N ASP A 409 -16.76 -3.84 8.46
CA ASP A 409 -16.18 -4.76 9.44
C ASP A 409 -14.95 -5.44 8.86
N ALA A 410 -14.00 -5.83 9.72
CA ALA A 410 -12.76 -6.47 9.31
C ALA A 410 -12.78 -7.99 9.62
N PRO A 411 -12.29 -8.86 8.72
CA PRO A 411 -12.17 -10.29 8.99
C PRO A 411 -11.33 -10.61 10.23
N SER A 412 -10.25 -9.85 10.45
CA SER A 412 -9.36 -9.92 11.63
C SER A 412 -9.99 -9.33 12.92
N GLY A 413 -11.15 -8.68 12.80
CA GLY A 413 -11.82 -7.95 13.87
C GLY A 413 -11.21 -6.57 14.14
N LEU A 414 -12.00 -5.68 14.76
CA LEU A 414 -11.61 -4.28 15.00
C LEU A 414 -11.05 -4.02 16.41
N ASN A 415 -11.08 -5.01 17.31
CA ASN A 415 -10.67 -4.86 18.72
C ASN A 415 -9.18 -5.14 18.96
N ALA A 416 -8.38 -5.34 17.91
CA ALA A 416 -6.95 -5.60 18.04
C ALA A 416 -6.23 -4.33 18.56
N ASN A 417 -5.50 -4.52 19.66
CA ASN A 417 -4.45 -3.64 20.19
C ASN A 417 -3.22 -4.51 20.39
N ILE A 418 -2.67 -5.07 19.30
CA ILE A 418 -1.45 -5.86 19.41
C ILE A 418 -0.30 -4.86 19.58
N LYS A 419 0.07 -4.59 20.83
CA LYS A 419 1.30 -3.89 21.15
C LYS A 419 2.46 -4.79 20.74
N TYR A 420 3.39 -4.28 19.94
CA TYR A 420 4.66 -4.95 19.73
C TYR A 420 5.68 -4.32 20.67
N VAL A 421 6.58 -5.15 21.19
CA VAL A 421 7.69 -4.68 22.01
C VAL A 421 8.78 -4.24 21.06
N GLN A 422 9.01 -2.94 20.96
CA GLN A 422 10.21 -2.42 20.29
C GLN A 422 11.41 -3.02 21.04
N THR A 423 12.16 -3.91 20.39
CA THR A 423 13.45 -4.32 20.95
C THR A 423 14.38 -3.12 20.78
N ASN A 424 14.99 -2.66 21.88
CA ASN A 424 15.70 -1.38 22.01
C ASN A 424 16.91 -1.24 21.07
N GLU A 425 16.67 -1.04 19.77
CA GLU A 425 17.72 -0.87 18.75
C GLU A 425 17.40 0.26 17.78
N GLU A 426 16.89 1.36 18.31
CA GLU A 426 16.91 2.62 17.59
C GLU A 426 18.02 3.51 18.16
N GLY A 427 19.11 3.60 17.39
CA GLY A 427 20.20 4.52 17.66
C GLY A 427 21.54 4.00 17.12
N ASN A 428 21.71 4.06 15.80
CA ASN A 428 22.90 3.64 15.06
C ASN A 428 23.25 2.14 15.19
N THR A 429 23.06 1.40 14.09
CA THR A 429 23.22 -0.06 13.95
C THR A 429 22.15 -0.91 14.64
N MET A 430 21.23 -1.45 13.83
CA MET A 430 20.27 -2.49 14.24
C MET A 430 21.05 -3.81 14.46
N THR A 431 20.99 -4.38 15.66
CA THR A 431 21.55 -5.70 16.00
C THR A 431 20.49 -6.81 15.91
N ILE A 432 20.58 -7.58 14.83
CA ILE A 432 19.79 -8.78 14.53
C ILE A 432 19.38 -9.59 15.79
N PRO A 433 18.08 -9.92 15.99
CA PRO A 433 17.63 -10.79 17.08
C PRO A 433 18.41 -12.10 17.09
N LYS A 434 18.80 -12.60 18.28
CA LYS A 434 19.72 -13.76 18.49
C LYS A 434 19.31 -15.13 17.89
N LYS A 435 18.26 -15.21 17.06
CA LYS A 435 18.01 -16.28 16.08
C LYS A 435 16.91 -15.82 15.09
N PRO A 436 17.26 -15.26 13.92
CA PRO A 436 16.28 -15.04 12.85
C PRO A 436 15.93 -16.37 12.19
N ARG A 437 14.71 -16.51 11.63
CA ARG A 437 14.41 -17.60 10.67
C ARG A 437 15.41 -17.46 9.53
N SER A 438 16.16 -18.52 9.23
CA SER A 438 17.12 -18.52 8.12
C SER A 438 16.36 -18.56 6.79
N LEU A 439 16.93 -18.02 5.72
CA LEU A 439 16.38 -18.13 4.36
C LEU A 439 16.06 -19.60 4.00
N LYS A 440 16.90 -20.54 4.47
CA LYS A 440 16.65 -21.99 4.40
C LYS A 440 15.34 -22.41 5.09
N SER A 441 15.09 -21.98 6.33
CA SER A 441 13.84 -22.28 7.04
C SER A 441 12.60 -21.60 6.45
N VAL A 442 12.78 -20.53 5.68
CA VAL A 442 11.71 -19.80 4.98
C VAL A 442 11.35 -20.48 3.65
N ILE A 443 12.33 -21.03 2.94
CA ILE A 443 12.12 -21.73 1.66
C ILE A 443 11.70 -23.19 1.87
N GLU A 444 12.26 -23.89 2.86
CA GLU A 444 11.95 -25.30 3.10
C GLU A 444 10.56 -25.53 3.71
N SER A 445 9.94 -24.49 4.29
CA SER A 445 8.56 -24.56 4.78
C SER A 445 7.51 -24.19 3.74
N SER A 446 7.91 -23.71 2.55
CA SER A 446 7.01 -23.08 1.59
C SER A 446 6.83 -23.91 0.31
N THR A 447 5.62 -24.47 0.13
CA THR A 447 5.21 -25.22 -1.07
C THR A 447 4.56 -24.35 -2.14
N GLU A 448 4.07 -23.18 -1.73
CA GLU A 448 3.51 -22.16 -2.60
C GLU A 448 4.60 -21.15 -2.99
N PRO A 449 4.36 -20.30 -3.99
CA PRO A 449 5.36 -19.31 -4.34
C PRO A 449 5.46 -18.16 -3.26
N ILE A 450 6.38 -17.20 -3.34
CA ILE A 450 6.75 -16.31 -2.21
C ILE A 450 6.49 -14.85 -2.61
N PRO A 451 5.78 -14.05 -1.79
CA PRO A 451 5.37 -12.71 -2.16
C PRO A 451 6.54 -11.72 -2.30
N ILE A 452 6.27 -10.66 -3.06
CA ILE A 452 7.08 -9.44 -3.19
C ILE A 452 6.39 -8.32 -2.36
N CYS A 453 7.11 -7.25 -2.01
CA CYS A 453 6.53 -6.08 -1.32
C CYS A 453 6.11 -6.26 0.15
N GLY A 454 6.70 -7.23 0.87
CA GLY A 454 6.75 -7.21 2.34
C GLY A 454 5.60 -7.89 3.10
N ILE A 455 4.63 -8.46 2.42
CA ILE A 455 3.61 -9.31 3.04
C ILE A 455 4.19 -10.71 3.34
N GLU A 456 4.02 -11.18 4.56
CA GLU A 456 4.05 -12.59 5.00
C GLU A 456 4.85 -13.64 4.18
N PHE A 457 5.89 -14.22 4.81
CA PHE A 457 6.48 -15.51 4.44
C PHE A 457 5.56 -16.69 4.81
N THR A 458 4.32 -16.67 4.32
CA THR A 458 3.37 -17.78 4.44
C THR A 458 2.85 -18.11 3.06
N ASP A 459 3.21 -19.30 2.59
CA ASP A 459 2.49 -20.16 1.65
C ASP A 459 1.44 -19.50 0.73
N ASP A 460 1.85 -18.51 -0.05
CA ASP A 460 1.00 -17.87 -1.05
C ASP A 460 1.81 -17.61 -2.31
N GLY A 461 1.40 -18.20 -3.44
CA GLY A 461 1.59 -17.68 -4.80
C GLY A 461 2.70 -16.64 -5.03
N VAL A 462 3.64 -16.84 -5.95
CA VAL A 462 4.29 -15.72 -6.63
C VAL A 462 3.19 -15.18 -7.47
N ARG A 463 2.72 -14.03 -7.03
CA ARG A 463 1.65 -13.32 -7.66
C ARG A 463 2.34 -12.19 -8.40
N THR A 464 2.24 -12.19 -9.72
CA THR A 464 2.66 -11.13 -10.64
C THR A 464 1.81 -9.85 -10.47
N PHE A 465 1.24 -9.61 -9.28
CA PHE A 465 0.18 -8.62 -9.06
C PHE A 465 0.35 -7.83 -7.74
N GLU A 466 1.39 -8.12 -6.94
CA GLU A 466 1.77 -7.39 -5.71
C GLU A 466 2.72 -6.21 -5.96
N SER A 467 3.18 -6.11 -7.20
CA SER A 467 3.75 -4.92 -7.79
C SER A 467 2.66 -4.00 -8.29
N ILE A 468 2.89 -2.70 -8.18
CA ILE A 468 2.01 -1.67 -8.76
C ILE A 468 1.65 -2.09 -10.19
N PRO A 469 0.38 -2.40 -10.50
CA PRO A 469 -0.05 -2.48 -11.87
C PRO A 469 -0.12 -1.03 -12.32
N ILE A 470 0.95 -0.55 -12.96
CA ILE A 470 0.88 0.58 -13.86
C ILE A 470 0.63 0.02 -15.26
N GLU A 471 0.09 0.85 -16.14
CA GLU A 471 -0.38 0.51 -17.48
C GLU A 471 0.67 0.21 -18.52
#